data_AF-K3ZXC0-F1
#
_entry.id   AF-K3ZXC0-F1
#
_cell.length_a   1.000
_cell.length_b   1.000
_cell.length_c   1.000
_cell.angle_alpha   90.00
_cell.angle_beta   90.00
_cell.angle_gamma   90.00
#
_symmetry.space_group_name_H-M   'P 1'
#
loop_
_entity.id
_entity.type
_entity.pdbx_description
1 polymer ?
#
loop_
_entity_poly.entity_id
_entity_poly.type
_entity_poly.pdbx_seq_one_letter_code
_entity_poly.pdbx_strand_id
1 'polypeptide(L)'
;MKNSSILSLFVLVATAPLAAAAAVWSSVSCGSDGSYTANSTYEANLHHLAAVVPAEAAAAHRFDTYHIFGYWPNRLQADWSCQSSGSDCAACIADAFKQVELECPFHREAFFFGGNCTLRLTEYRILDDDVFAMNPLAMGMIFQAFGLACLFLLFLRAWRHDIKKGTIMHHTPLSGDQ
;
A
#
# COMPACT_ATOMS: atom_id res chain seq x y z
N MET A 1 -62.28 18.64 -34.58
CA MET A 1 -62.07 18.02 -33.25
C MET A 1 -60.89 17.05 -33.34
N LYS A 2 -59.64 17.53 -33.35
CA LYS A 2 -58.46 16.67 -33.56
C LYS A 2 -57.20 17.28 -32.92
N ASN A 3 -57.37 17.94 -31.78
CA ASN A 3 -56.34 18.68 -31.05
C ASN A 3 -56.28 18.29 -29.56
N SER A 4 -57.32 17.63 -29.02
CA SER A 4 -57.38 17.25 -27.61
C SER A 4 -56.52 16.01 -27.27
N SER A 5 -56.33 15.09 -28.22
CA SER A 5 -55.57 13.85 -28.00
C SER A 5 -54.04 14.05 -27.96
N ILE A 6 -53.54 15.14 -28.55
CA ILE A 6 -52.10 15.44 -28.62
C ILE A 6 -51.63 16.05 -27.30
N LEU A 7 -52.43 16.93 -26.70
CA LEU A 7 -52.12 17.54 -25.39
C LEU A 7 -52.00 16.51 -24.28
N SER A 8 -52.81 15.44 -24.32
CA SER A 8 -52.75 14.35 -23.34
C SER A 8 -51.45 13.53 -23.42
N LEU A 9 -50.84 13.44 -24.61
CA LEU A 9 -49.60 12.68 -24.79
C LEU A 9 -48.38 13.48 -24.28
N PHE A 10 -48.40 14.81 -24.44
CA PHE A 10 -47.35 15.70 -23.92
C PHE A 10 -47.32 15.76 -22.39
N VAL A 11 -48.49 15.69 -21.73
CA VAL A 11 -48.57 15.73 -20.26
C VAL A 11 -48.01 14.46 -19.61
N LEU A 12 -48.10 13.30 -20.28
CA LEU A 12 -47.58 12.04 -19.72
C LEU A 12 -46.04 11.97 -19.72
N VAL A 13 -45.39 12.63 -20.69
CA VAL A 13 -43.91 12.64 -20.79
C VAL A 13 -43.28 13.59 -19.76
N ALA A 14 -44.00 14.64 -19.35
CA ALA A 14 -43.48 15.65 -18.42
C ALA A 14 -43.45 15.22 -16.93
N THR A 15 -44.02 14.05 -16.59
CA THR A 15 -44.10 13.55 -15.20
C THR A 15 -43.26 12.31 -14.94
N ALA A 16 -42.50 11.83 -15.93
CA ALA A 16 -41.52 10.79 -15.67
C ALA A 16 -40.43 11.40 -14.78
N PRO A 17 -40.23 10.91 -13.54
CA PRO A 17 -39.08 11.34 -12.76
C PRO A 17 -37.84 10.97 -13.58
N LEU A 18 -37.03 11.97 -13.93
CA LEU A 18 -35.64 11.71 -14.30
C LEU A 18 -34.99 11.12 -13.06
N ALA A 19 -35.03 9.79 -12.93
CA ALA A 19 -34.07 9.07 -12.13
C ALA A 19 -32.73 9.24 -12.83
N ALA A 20 -32.08 10.39 -12.58
CA ALA A 20 -30.66 10.54 -12.81
C ALA A 20 -29.99 9.60 -11.81
N ALA A 21 -29.88 8.32 -12.16
CA ALA A 21 -28.78 7.53 -11.66
C ALA A 21 -27.54 8.30 -12.13
N ALA A 22 -26.90 9.04 -11.22
CA ALA A 22 -25.59 9.58 -11.49
C ALA A 22 -24.75 8.35 -11.88
N ALA A 23 -24.45 8.22 -13.16
CA ALA A 23 -23.54 7.20 -13.64
C ALA A 23 -22.20 7.55 -12.99
N VAL A 24 -21.92 6.92 -11.85
CA VAL A 24 -20.62 7.04 -11.20
C VAL A 24 -19.65 6.44 -12.20
N TRP A 25 -18.77 7.27 -12.76
CA TRP A 25 -17.66 6.78 -13.55
C TRP A 25 -16.87 5.84 -12.64
N SER A 26 -16.78 4.58 -13.04
CA SER A 26 -15.73 3.66 -12.62
C SER A 26 -14.93 3.19 -13.83
N SER A 27 -13.66 2.90 -13.60
CA SER A 27 -12.79 2.24 -14.59
C SER A 27 -11.88 1.26 -13.87
N VAL A 28 -11.73 0.07 -14.45
CA VAL A 28 -10.75 -0.92 -14.00
C VAL A 28 -9.60 -0.98 -14.99
N SER A 29 -8.38 -1.13 -14.48
CA SER A 29 -7.21 -1.49 -15.28
C SER A 29 -6.52 -2.72 -14.71
N CYS A 30 -6.16 -3.64 -15.59
CA CYS A 30 -5.45 -4.87 -15.22
C CYS A 30 -3.94 -4.66 -15.43
N GLY A 31 -3.14 -5.00 -14.43
CA GLY A 31 -1.70 -4.95 -14.53
C GLY A 31 -1.12 -6.10 -15.35
N SER A 32 0.17 -5.96 -15.69
CA SER A 32 0.92 -6.93 -16.49
C SER A 32 1.80 -7.87 -15.65
N ASP A 33 1.66 -7.84 -14.33
CA ASP A 33 2.45 -8.62 -13.36
C ASP A 33 2.16 -10.14 -13.33
N GLY A 34 1.64 -10.64 -14.45
CA GLY A 34 1.32 -12.03 -14.67
C GLY A 34 -0.08 -12.41 -14.17
N SER A 35 -0.36 -13.71 -14.26
CA SER A 35 -1.64 -14.28 -13.85
C SER A 35 -1.49 -15.28 -12.72
N TYR A 36 -2.56 -15.47 -11.96
CA TYR A 36 -2.69 -16.56 -11.00
C TYR A 36 -3.62 -17.64 -11.56
N THR A 37 -3.52 -18.86 -11.03
CA THR A 37 -4.39 -19.96 -11.43
C THR A 37 -5.61 -20.02 -10.53
N ALA A 38 -6.76 -20.44 -11.07
CA ALA A 38 -7.93 -20.77 -10.27
C ALA A 38 -7.60 -21.83 -9.20
N ASN A 39 -8.29 -21.76 -8.07
CA ASN A 39 -8.09 -22.52 -6.82
C ASN A 39 -6.67 -22.44 -6.25
N SER A 40 -5.93 -21.36 -6.54
CA SER A 40 -4.60 -21.15 -5.97
C SER A 40 -4.66 -20.54 -4.58
N THR A 41 -3.54 -20.65 -3.85
CA THR A 41 -3.35 -19.90 -2.60
C THR A 41 -3.44 -18.39 -2.81
N TYR A 42 -3.07 -17.89 -3.99
CA TYR A 42 -3.20 -16.49 -4.35
C TYR A 42 -4.67 -16.05 -4.36
N GLU A 43 -5.54 -16.81 -5.02
CA GLU A 43 -6.98 -16.53 -5.08
C GLU A 43 -7.63 -16.60 -3.70
N ALA A 44 -7.28 -17.58 -2.88
CA ALA A 44 -7.77 -17.67 -1.49
C ALA A 44 -7.36 -16.44 -0.66
N ASN A 45 -6.13 -15.94 -0.84
CA ASN A 45 -5.66 -14.73 -0.16
C ASN A 45 -6.35 -13.47 -0.69
N LEU A 46 -6.65 -13.39 -1.98
CA LEU A 46 -7.45 -12.31 -2.57
C LEU A 46 -8.86 -12.27 -1.99
N HIS A 47 -9.53 -13.43 -1.87
CA HIS A 47 -10.84 -13.52 -1.22
C HIS A 47 -10.80 -13.10 0.25
N HIS A 48 -9.71 -13.40 0.97
CA HIS A 48 -9.53 -12.93 2.34
C HIS A 48 -9.48 -11.40 2.40
N LEU A 49 -8.69 -10.76 1.52
CA LEU A 49 -8.64 -9.31 1.43
C LEU A 49 -10.01 -8.72 1.08
N ALA A 50 -10.72 -9.30 0.11
CA ALA A 50 -12.06 -8.84 -0.27
C ALA A 50 -13.08 -8.92 0.88
N ALA A 51 -12.90 -9.84 1.84
CA ALA A 51 -13.76 -9.98 3.00
C ALA A 51 -13.43 -9.00 4.14
N VAL A 52 -12.14 -8.68 4.34
CA VAL A 52 -11.67 -7.88 5.49
C VAL A 52 -11.58 -6.39 5.15
N VAL A 53 -11.03 -6.05 3.99
CA VAL A 53 -10.70 -4.67 3.61
C VAL A 53 -11.91 -3.74 3.60
N PRO A 54 -13.12 -4.12 3.13
CA PRO A 54 -14.28 -3.23 3.22
C PRO A 54 -14.63 -2.79 4.64
N ALA A 55 -14.46 -3.67 5.64
CA ALA A 55 -14.72 -3.34 7.04
C ALA A 55 -13.62 -2.43 7.62
N GLU A 56 -12.36 -2.67 7.27
CA GLU A 56 -11.25 -1.79 7.65
C GLU A 56 -11.39 -0.41 7.01
N ALA A 57 -11.82 -0.35 5.74
CA ALA A 57 -12.09 0.88 5.01
C ALA A 57 -13.21 1.69 5.67
N ALA A 58 -14.26 1.03 6.17
CA ALA A 58 -15.33 1.69 6.91
C ALA A 58 -14.83 2.40 8.18
N ALA A 59 -13.87 1.79 8.88
CA ALA A 59 -13.30 2.29 10.12
C ALA A 59 -12.23 3.37 9.88
N ALA A 60 -11.57 3.33 8.72
CA ALA A 60 -10.53 4.27 8.35
C ALA A 60 -11.10 5.68 8.09
N HIS A 61 -10.48 6.68 8.71
CA HIS A 61 -10.73 8.11 8.44
C HIS A 61 -9.62 8.73 7.58
N ARG A 62 -8.83 7.90 6.88
CA ARG A 62 -7.60 8.31 6.19
C ARG A 62 -7.72 8.14 4.68
N PHE A 63 -7.04 9.02 3.96
CA PHE A 63 -7.06 9.06 2.50
C PHE A 63 -6.21 7.98 1.82
N ASP A 64 -5.32 7.27 2.52
CA ASP A 64 -4.58 6.15 1.95
C ASP A 64 -4.26 5.14 3.05
N THR A 65 -4.76 3.92 2.90
CA THR A 65 -4.58 2.80 3.82
C THR A 65 -4.28 1.54 3.04
N TYR A 66 -3.57 0.60 3.66
CA TYR A 66 -3.21 -0.65 3.03
C TYR A 66 -3.36 -1.83 4.00
N HIS A 67 -3.55 -3.03 3.43
CA HIS A 67 -3.57 -4.29 4.15
C HIS A 67 -2.79 -5.32 3.35
N ILE A 68 -1.89 -6.04 4.05
CA ILE A 68 -1.06 -7.08 3.45
C ILE A 68 -1.47 -8.42 4.04
N PHE A 69 -1.71 -9.41 3.19
CA PHE A 69 -2.08 -10.76 3.63
C PHE A 69 -1.32 -11.85 2.86
N GLY A 70 -0.98 -12.93 3.56
CA GLY A 70 -0.32 -14.11 3.00
C GLY A 70 1.21 -14.13 3.13
N TYR A 71 1.83 -15.09 2.44
CA TYR A 71 3.27 -15.33 2.44
C TYR A 71 3.79 -15.53 1.01
N TRP A 72 5.06 -15.19 0.79
CA TRP A 72 5.71 -15.34 -0.51
C TRP A 72 5.59 -16.79 -1.02
N PRO A 73 5.23 -17.02 -2.30
CA PRO A 73 5.03 -16.07 -3.40
C PRO A 73 3.56 -15.62 -3.60
N ASN A 74 2.69 -15.81 -2.62
CA ASN A 74 1.27 -15.48 -2.68
C ASN A 74 0.90 -14.42 -1.62
N ARG A 75 1.79 -13.45 -1.40
CA ARG A 75 1.54 -12.34 -0.49
C ARG A 75 0.97 -11.17 -1.28
N LEU A 76 -0.21 -10.69 -0.89
CA LEU A 76 -0.92 -9.64 -1.60
C LEU A 76 -0.97 -8.38 -0.74
N GLN A 77 -0.97 -7.23 -1.40
CA GLN A 77 -1.26 -5.93 -0.82
C GLN A 77 -2.52 -5.36 -1.47
N ALA A 78 -3.44 -4.90 -0.64
CA ALA A 78 -4.57 -4.08 -1.05
C ALA A 78 -4.35 -2.66 -0.52
N ASP A 79 -4.22 -1.69 -1.41
CA ASP A 79 -4.19 -0.26 -1.08
C ASP A 79 -5.53 0.36 -1.44
N TRP A 80 -6.08 1.20 -0.59
CA TRP A 80 -7.34 1.88 -0.87
C TRP A 80 -7.38 3.30 -0.34
N SER A 81 -8.17 4.11 -1.04
CA SER A 81 -8.55 5.47 -0.64
C SER A 81 -10.07 5.62 -0.71
N CYS A 82 -10.63 6.42 0.18
CA CYS A 82 -12.04 6.79 0.16
C CYS A 82 -12.22 8.30 0.32
N GLN A 83 -13.19 8.86 -0.40
CA GLN A 83 -13.56 10.27 -0.26
C GLN A 83 -14.45 10.51 0.98
N SER A 84 -15.29 9.53 1.34
CA SER A 84 -16.16 9.54 2.53
C SER A 84 -15.75 8.42 3.50
N SER A 85 -16.25 8.45 4.74
CA SER A 85 -16.00 7.41 5.75
C SER A 85 -17.24 6.55 6.01
N GLY A 86 -17.08 5.45 6.73
CA GLY A 86 -18.20 4.60 7.16
C GLY A 86 -18.75 3.69 6.04
N SER A 87 -20.08 3.54 6.01
CA SER A 87 -20.76 2.56 5.15
C SER A 87 -20.55 2.80 3.65
N ASP A 88 -20.45 4.06 3.24
CA ASP A 88 -20.34 4.42 1.82
C ASP A 88 -18.98 4.01 1.26
N CYS A 89 -17.92 4.18 2.05
CA CYS A 89 -16.58 3.70 1.73
C CYS A 89 -16.56 2.16 1.66
N ALA A 90 -17.13 1.50 2.67
CA ALA A 90 -17.22 0.03 2.70
C ALA A 90 -17.92 -0.52 1.46
N ALA A 91 -19.05 0.08 1.08
CA ALA A 91 -19.81 -0.31 -0.10
C ALA A 91 -19.02 -0.07 -1.40
N CYS A 92 -18.35 1.07 -1.52
CA CYS A 92 -17.53 1.38 -2.69
C CYS A 92 -16.36 0.40 -2.84
N ILE A 93 -15.64 0.11 -1.76
CA ILE A 93 -14.52 -0.83 -1.79
C ILE A 93 -14.99 -2.25 -2.08
N ALA A 94 -16.10 -2.69 -1.49
CA ALA A 94 -16.68 -4.00 -1.80
C ALA A 94 -17.11 -4.11 -3.28
N ASP A 95 -17.62 -3.02 -3.86
CA ASP A 95 -17.95 -2.96 -5.28
C ASP A 95 -16.70 -2.95 -6.17
N ALA A 96 -15.65 -2.23 -5.77
CA ALA A 96 -14.36 -2.23 -6.43
C ALA A 96 -13.78 -3.64 -6.56
N PHE A 97 -13.81 -4.44 -5.49
CA PHE A 97 -13.38 -5.85 -5.55
C PHE A 97 -14.16 -6.66 -6.59
N LYS A 98 -15.49 -6.47 -6.68
CA LYS A 98 -16.33 -7.17 -7.67
C LYS A 98 -16.00 -6.74 -9.10
N GLN A 99 -15.85 -5.43 -9.34
CA GLN A 99 -15.53 -4.91 -10.67
C GLN A 99 -14.16 -5.39 -11.13
N VAL A 100 -13.18 -5.42 -10.22
CA VAL A 100 -11.85 -5.99 -10.50
C VAL A 100 -11.93 -7.47 -10.86
N GLU A 101 -12.71 -8.28 -10.13
CA GLU A 101 -12.86 -9.71 -10.43
C GLU A 101 -13.52 -9.94 -11.80
N LEU A 102 -14.47 -9.09 -12.18
CA LEU A 102 -15.19 -9.16 -13.46
C LEU A 102 -14.32 -8.73 -14.65
N GLU A 103 -13.59 -7.62 -14.52
CA GLU A 103 -12.84 -7.01 -15.62
C GLU A 103 -11.40 -7.53 -15.72
N CYS A 104 -10.81 -7.97 -14.60
CA CYS A 104 -9.44 -8.49 -14.52
C CYS A 104 -9.37 -9.93 -13.97
N PRO A 105 -10.05 -10.89 -14.59
CA PRO A 105 -10.03 -12.27 -14.11
C PRO A 105 -8.60 -12.83 -14.16
N PHE A 106 -8.16 -13.45 -13.06
CA PHE A 106 -6.85 -14.09 -12.93
C PHE A 106 -5.63 -13.16 -13.00
N HIS A 107 -5.79 -11.84 -13.01
CA HIS A 107 -4.64 -10.90 -12.98
C HIS A 107 -4.07 -10.74 -11.57
N ARG A 108 -2.74 -10.75 -11.45
CA ARG A 108 -2.04 -10.53 -10.16
C ARG A 108 -1.96 -9.07 -9.73
N GLU A 109 -2.30 -8.16 -10.62
CA GLU A 109 -2.37 -6.74 -10.34
C GLU A 109 -3.61 -6.17 -11.01
N ALA A 110 -4.33 -5.34 -10.28
CA ALA A 110 -5.51 -4.65 -10.78
C ALA A 110 -5.73 -3.35 -10.01
N PHE A 111 -6.29 -2.37 -10.71
CA PHE A 111 -6.60 -1.07 -10.16
C PHE A 111 -8.03 -0.72 -10.50
N PHE A 112 -8.76 -0.26 -9.51
CA PHE A 112 -10.08 0.32 -9.65
C PHE A 112 -10.00 1.80 -9.32
N PHE A 113 -10.54 2.61 -10.21
CA PHE A 113 -10.72 4.04 -10.01
C PHE A 113 -12.19 4.41 -10.15
N GLY A 114 -12.82 4.79 -9.03
CA GLY A 114 -14.19 5.28 -8.99
C GLY A 114 -14.27 6.67 -8.36
N GLY A 115 -15.38 7.37 -8.61
CA GLY A 115 -15.58 8.72 -8.07
C GLY A 115 -15.51 8.82 -6.53
N ASN A 116 -15.84 7.73 -5.82
CA ASN A 116 -15.92 7.70 -4.35
C ASN A 116 -14.73 7.00 -3.67
N CYS A 117 -14.05 6.10 -4.36
CA CYS A 117 -12.95 5.32 -3.82
C CYS A 117 -12.00 4.80 -4.91
N THR A 118 -10.78 4.48 -4.51
CA THR A 118 -9.84 3.73 -5.33
C THR A 118 -9.40 2.46 -4.60
N LEU A 119 -9.09 1.43 -5.37
CA LEU A 119 -8.54 0.17 -4.86
C LEU A 119 -7.42 -0.28 -5.78
N ARG A 120 -6.25 -0.59 -5.23
CA ARG A 120 -5.15 -1.24 -5.93
C ARG A 120 -4.87 -2.59 -5.29
N LEU A 121 -4.76 -3.61 -6.11
CA LEU A 121 -4.34 -4.95 -5.72
C LEU A 121 -3.03 -5.25 -6.43
N THR A 122 -2.02 -5.69 -5.68
CA THR A 122 -0.72 -6.07 -6.23
C THR A 122 -0.09 -7.20 -5.40
N GLU A 123 0.91 -7.86 -5.97
CA GLU A 123 1.75 -8.78 -5.21
C GLU A 123 2.70 -7.98 -4.31
N TYR A 124 2.70 -8.27 -3.02
CA TYR A 124 3.58 -7.59 -2.09
C TYR A 124 5.03 -7.96 -2.36
N ARG A 125 5.81 -6.99 -2.84
CA ARG A 125 7.26 -7.13 -2.94
C ARG A 125 7.95 -6.25 -1.91
N ILE A 126 8.86 -6.84 -1.16
CA ILE A 126 9.68 -6.14 -0.15
C ILE A 126 10.59 -5.08 -0.80
N LEU A 127 10.84 -5.18 -2.11
CA LEU A 127 11.72 -4.31 -2.88
C LEU A 127 10.98 -3.37 -3.84
N ASP A 128 9.65 -3.41 -3.90
CA ASP A 128 8.88 -2.42 -4.68
C ASP A 128 8.67 -1.15 -3.84
N ASP A 129 8.79 0.02 -4.52
CA ASP A 129 8.64 1.46 -4.18
C ASP A 129 8.74 1.98 -2.72
N ASP A 130 8.41 1.19 -1.70
CA ASP A 130 8.41 1.59 -0.29
C ASP A 130 9.80 1.61 0.37
N VAL A 131 10.80 0.91 -0.21
CA VAL A 131 12.20 1.05 0.23
C VAL A 131 12.71 2.47 -0.07
N PHE A 132 12.18 3.11 -1.12
CA PHE A 132 12.46 4.52 -1.44
C PHE A 132 11.46 5.49 -0.80
N ALA A 133 10.30 5.02 -0.30
CA ALA A 133 9.38 5.81 0.52
C ALA A 133 9.88 6.03 1.96
N MET A 134 11.00 5.40 2.36
CA MET A 134 11.79 5.90 3.49
C MET A 134 12.24 7.32 3.16
N ASN A 135 11.64 8.30 3.85
CA ASN A 135 11.99 9.72 3.74
C ASN A 135 13.51 9.87 3.55
N PRO A 136 14.00 10.62 2.55
CA PRO A 136 15.43 10.81 2.33
C PRO A 136 16.18 11.27 3.58
N LEU A 137 15.49 11.94 4.53
CA LEU A 137 16.01 12.21 5.86
C LEU A 137 16.24 10.92 6.68
N ALA A 138 15.28 10.00 6.75
CA ALA A 138 15.44 8.72 7.44
C ALA A 138 16.56 7.88 6.84
N MET A 139 16.65 7.82 5.50
CA MET A 139 17.74 7.14 4.81
C MET A 139 19.10 7.79 5.13
N GLY A 140 19.17 9.14 5.11
CA GLY A 140 20.36 9.89 5.50
C GLY A 140 20.79 9.64 6.95
N MET A 141 19.83 9.57 7.88
CA MET A 141 20.09 9.28 9.29
C MET A 141 20.65 7.87 9.50
N ILE A 142 20.17 6.89 8.72
CA ILE A 142 20.67 5.51 8.74
C ILE A 142 22.14 5.47 8.28
N PHE A 143 22.48 6.10 7.15
CA PHE A 143 23.86 6.17 6.65
C PHE A 143 24.79 6.90 7.61
N GLN A 144 24.31 7.98 8.26
CA GLN A 144 25.08 8.69 9.28
C GLN A 144 25.32 7.82 10.53
N ALA A 145 24.32 7.08 10.99
CA ALA A 145 24.46 6.19 12.14
C ALA A 145 25.48 5.08 11.88
N PHE A 146 25.43 4.43 10.71
CA PHE A 146 26.43 3.44 10.30
C PHE A 146 27.81 4.07 10.14
N GLY A 147 27.92 5.27 9.57
CA GLY A 147 29.17 6.01 9.43
C GLY A 147 29.82 6.34 10.79
N LEU A 148 29.04 6.87 11.73
CA LEU A 148 29.50 7.21 13.08
C LEU A 148 29.87 5.95 13.89
N ALA A 149 29.09 4.88 13.78
CA ALA A 149 29.41 3.61 14.42
C ALA A 149 30.73 3.05 13.88
N CYS A 150 30.95 3.07 12.56
CA CYS A 150 32.21 2.67 11.96
C CYS A 150 33.38 3.53 12.43
N LEU A 151 33.24 4.85 12.44
CA LEU A 151 34.29 5.76 12.93
C LEU A 151 34.61 5.49 14.40
N PHE A 152 33.59 5.34 15.24
CA PHE A 152 33.76 5.03 16.66
C PHE A 152 34.47 3.68 16.87
N LEU A 153 34.10 2.66 16.10
CA LEU A 153 34.77 1.35 16.13
C LEU A 153 36.24 1.45 15.67
N LEU A 154 36.54 2.27 14.66
CA LEU A 154 37.91 2.53 14.22
C LEU A 154 38.72 3.26 15.30
N PHE A 155 38.14 4.26 15.96
CA PHE A 155 38.76 4.93 17.11
C PHE A 155 39.02 3.98 18.27
N LEU A 156 38.05 3.14 18.63
CA LEU A 156 38.23 2.13 19.68
C LEU A 156 39.32 1.12 19.32
N ARG A 157 39.41 0.73 18.04
CA ARG A 157 40.49 -0.15 17.55
C ARG A 157 41.86 0.54 17.66
N ALA A 158 41.96 1.80 17.25
CA ALA A 158 43.19 2.58 17.32
C ALA A 158 43.62 2.79 18.79
N TRP A 159 42.71 3.22 19.65
CA TRP A 159 42.97 3.40 21.08
C TRP A 159 43.38 2.11 21.78
N ARG A 160 42.72 0.98 21.48
CA ARG A 160 43.10 -0.33 22.01
C ARG A 160 44.49 -0.75 21.51
N HIS A 161 44.86 -0.39 20.29
CA HIS A 161 46.19 -0.66 19.76
C HIS A 161 47.28 0.18 20.45
N ASP A 162 47.01 1.45 20.74
CA ASP A 162 47.94 2.30 21.50
C ASP A 162 48.07 1.90 22.96
N ILE A 163 46.99 1.47 23.62
CA ILE A 163 47.10 0.88 24.97
C ILE A 163 48.00 -0.35 24.93
N LYS A 164 47.77 -1.28 24.00
CA LYS A 164 48.61 -2.48 23.87
C LYS A 164 50.08 -2.14 23.63
N LYS A 165 50.37 -1.06 22.90
CA LYS A 165 51.75 -0.56 22.70
C LYS A 165 52.33 0.13 23.92
N GLY A 166 51.54 0.95 24.63
CA GLY A 166 51.95 1.69 25.82
C GLY A 166 52.19 0.79 27.03
N THR A 167 51.45 -0.31 27.17
CA THR A 167 51.70 -1.31 28.23
C THR A 167 52.99 -2.09 28.00
N ILE A 168 53.57 -2.09 26.79
CA ILE A 168 54.88 -2.70 26.51
C ILE A 168 56.05 -1.78 26.95
N MET A 169 55.81 -0.50 27.24
CA MET A 169 56.87 0.49 27.50
C MET A 169 57.05 0.94 28.95
N HIS A 170 56.54 0.22 29.96
CA HIS A 170 56.85 0.57 31.36
C HIS A 170 56.99 -0.64 32.28
N HIS A 171 58.13 -1.34 32.18
CA HIS A 171 58.72 -2.05 33.33
C HIS A 171 60.26 -2.13 33.19
N THR A 172 60.98 -1.12 33.66
CA THR A 172 62.31 -1.35 34.27
C THR A 172 62.55 -0.32 35.38
N PRO A 173 62.89 -0.75 36.61
CA PRO A 173 63.00 0.10 37.78
C PRO A 173 64.34 0.86 37.86
N LEU A 174 64.33 1.98 38.59
CA LEU A 174 65.51 2.67 39.14
C LEU A 174 66.32 1.72 40.04
N SER A 175 67.64 1.63 39.87
CA SER A 175 68.61 1.47 40.98
C SER A 175 70.07 1.41 40.50
N GLY A 176 70.90 2.31 41.04
CA GLY A 176 72.34 2.16 41.38
C GLY A 176 73.33 1.87 40.25
N ASP A 177 74.62 2.12 40.37
CA ASP A 177 75.48 2.70 41.39
C ASP A 177 76.84 2.96 40.68
N GLN A 178 77.62 3.87 41.26
CA GLN A 178 79.05 4.17 41.01
C GLN A 178 79.45 5.02 39.80
#